data_AF-A0A367IPM1-F1
#
_entry.id   AF-A0A367IPM1-F1
#
_cell.length_a   1.000
_cell.length_b   1.000
_cell.length_c   1.000
_cell.angle_alpha   90.00
_cell.angle_beta   90.00
_cell.angle_gamma   90.00
#
_symmetry.space_group_name_H-M   'P 1'
#
loop_
_entity.id
_entity.type
_entity.pdbx_description
1 polymer ?
#
loop_
_entity_poly.entity_id
_entity_poly.type
_entity_poly.pdbx_seq_one_letter_code
_entity_poly.pdbx_strand_id
1 'polypeptide(L)'
;MSSDFSSNLSPKPTATSGTLQNRLIRIVKAQTSLLVTDLNINNFIERSTEINTLIKVYGEDIRKHLFYYLLVDISRDLKSNSLQVTLLTSHLSLDQSLISLCHAFGLLCTHNTSIDLDALFACLGLDYFSKTVISVSLFRNANRQIYNQAMTIFRTDSTRTKDILTNTTIPSSLALYFIDCFAIAINDKVYEPTSKDLEWILTLAKRYPSVNDTYINVFQAMLLESIQKEEVNYLRNTLMMCKSQSLSAEDTARFIEHLVETH
;
A
#
# COMPACT_ATOMS: atom_id res chain seq x y z
N MET A 1 31.53 32.53 60.36
CA MET A 1 32.52 32.03 59.39
C MET A 1 32.86 30.62 59.85
N SER A 2 32.56 29.51 59.18
CA SER A 2 32.24 29.21 57.77
C SER A 2 31.54 27.83 57.76
N SER A 3 30.35 27.71 57.16
CA SER A 3 30.05 27.00 55.89
C SER A 3 30.26 25.47 55.87
N ASP A 4 29.12 24.76 55.84
CA ASP A 4 28.73 23.65 54.96
C ASP A 4 29.81 22.73 54.36
N PHE A 5 29.61 21.41 54.49
CA PHE A 5 29.59 20.49 53.35
C PHE A 5 28.71 19.27 53.67
N SER A 6 27.41 19.43 53.41
CA SER A 6 26.49 18.31 53.25
C SER A 6 26.83 17.61 51.93
N SER A 7 27.29 16.36 52.00
CA SER A 7 27.57 15.52 50.84
C SER A 7 26.26 15.10 50.17
N ASN A 8 25.74 15.95 49.28
CA ASN A 8 24.71 15.57 48.31
C ASN A 8 25.31 14.58 47.31
N LEU A 9 25.27 13.30 47.64
CA LEU A 9 25.36 12.22 46.65
C LEU A 9 24.03 12.18 45.89
N SER A 10 23.95 12.95 44.80
CA SER A 10 22.88 12.81 43.83
C SER A 10 22.86 11.37 43.29
N PRO A 11 21.69 10.70 43.19
CA PRO A 11 21.63 9.36 42.62
C PRO A 11 22.01 9.41 41.14
N LYS A 12 22.93 8.53 40.74
CA LYS A 12 23.24 8.24 39.33
C LYS A 12 21.93 7.86 38.62
N PRO A 13 21.61 8.40 37.43
CA PRO A 13 20.36 8.06 36.76
C PRO A 13 20.39 6.59 36.36
N THR A 14 19.55 5.78 37.01
CA THR A 14 19.29 4.40 36.64
C THR A 14 18.64 4.42 35.25
N ALA A 15 19.36 3.91 34.25
CA ALA A 15 18.83 3.73 32.91
C ALA A 15 17.57 2.86 33.01
N THR A 16 16.40 3.46 32.77
CA THR A 16 15.14 2.72 32.67
C THR A 16 15.26 1.73 31.51
N SER A 17 14.76 0.50 31.70
CA SER A 17 14.87 -0.63 30.75
C SER A 17 14.67 -0.24 29.27
N GLY A 18 13.72 0.66 28.97
CA GLY A 18 13.47 1.17 27.61
C GLY A 18 14.63 1.98 26.99
N THR A 19 15.45 2.67 27.78
CA THR A 19 16.63 3.41 27.26
C THR A 19 17.77 2.48 26.85
N LEU A 20 17.92 1.34 27.53
CA LEU A 20 18.92 0.32 27.19
C LEU A 20 18.51 -0.42 25.90
N GLN A 21 17.23 -0.81 25.81
CA GLN A 21 16.67 -1.46 24.62
C GLN A 21 16.80 -0.58 23.36
N ASN A 22 16.50 0.72 23.49
CA ASN A 22 16.66 1.67 22.39
C ASN A 22 18.12 1.85 21.94
N ARG A 23 19.08 1.81 22.87
CA ARG A 23 20.52 1.84 22.53
C ARG A 23 20.94 0.58 21.78
N LEU A 24 20.48 -0.58 22.23
CA LEU A 24 20.77 -1.86 21.60
C LEU A 24 20.23 -1.90 20.15
N ILE A 25 18.98 -1.46 19.93
CA ILE A 25 18.40 -1.37 18.58
C ILE A 25 19.25 -0.48 17.66
N ARG A 26 19.76 0.66 18.14
CA ARG A 26 20.64 1.51 17.32
C ARG A 26 21.93 0.81 16.93
N ILE A 27 22.55 0.09 17.86
CA ILE A 27 23.78 -0.68 17.60
C ILE A 27 23.50 -1.74 16.54
N VAL A 28 22.39 -2.49 16.68
CA VAL A 28 22.01 -3.53 15.72
C VAL A 28 21.74 -2.93 14.34
N LYS A 29 21.05 -1.77 14.25
CA LYS A 29 20.86 -1.05 12.98
C LYS A 29 22.20 -0.69 12.32
N ALA A 30 23.16 -0.20 13.10
CA ALA A 30 24.49 0.11 12.60
C ALA A 30 25.23 -1.15 12.11
N GLN A 31 25.16 -2.25 12.86
CA GLN A 31 25.71 -3.54 12.44
C GLN A 31 25.06 -4.01 11.14
N THR A 32 23.73 -3.97 11.01
CA THR A 32 23.03 -4.34 9.78
C THR A 32 23.49 -3.50 8.59
N SER A 33 23.61 -2.18 8.74
CA SER A 33 24.13 -1.31 7.67
C SER A 33 25.58 -1.64 7.28
N LEU A 34 26.43 -1.97 8.25
CA LEU A 34 27.81 -2.39 7.99
C LEU A 34 27.85 -3.68 7.18
N LEU A 35 27.05 -4.68 7.56
CA LEU A 35 26.95 -5.95 6.84
C LEU A 35 26.50 -5.77 5.40
N VAL A 36 25.55 -4.86 5.15
CA VAL A 36 25.09 -4.53 3.79
C VAL A 36 26.19 -3.84 2.98
N THR A 37 26.94 -2.93 3.59
CA THR A 37 28.00 -2.16 2.91
C THR A 37 29.19 -3.04 2.52
N ASP A 38 29.48 -4.08 3.33
CA ASP A 38 30.55 -5.06 3.09
C ASP A 38 30.14 -6.20 2.13
N LEU A 39 28.92 -6.16 1.57
CA LEU A 39 28.44 -7.22 0.69
C LEU A 39 29.28 -7.34 -0.59
N ASN A 40 29.76 -8.56 -0.83
CA ASN A 40 30.36 -9.00 -2.08
C ASN A 40 29.96 -10.45 -2.38
N ILE A 41 30.31 -10.94 -3.56
CA ILE A 41 29.90 -12.28 -4.01
C ILE A 41 30.41 -13.38 -3.07
N ASN A 42 31.60 -13.20 -2.47
CA ASN A 42 32.24 -14.23 -1.65
C ASN A 42 31.59 -14.35 -0.27
N ASN A 43 31.09 -13.25 0.30
CA ASN A 43 30.52 -13.23 1.65
C ASN A 43 28.98 -13.12 1.68
N PHE A 44 28.31 -13.07 0.52
CA PHE A 44 26.86 -12.85 0.43
C PHE A 44 26.05 -13.82 1.30
N ILE A 45 26.35 -15.12 1.23
CA ILE A 45 25.61 -16.16 1.96
C ILE A 45 25.78 -15.97 3.48
N GLU A 46 27.01 -15.73 3.93
CA GLU A 46 27.33 -15.51 5.34
C GLU A 46 26.64 -14.24 5.87
N ARG A 47 26.79 -13.12 5.16
CA ARG A 47 26.21 -11.82 5.53
C ARG A 47 24.69 -11.85 5.53
N SER A 48 24.07 -12.47 4.52
CA SER A 48 22.61 -12.65 4.47
C SER A 48 22.10 -13.49 5.65
N THR A 49 22.84 -14.54 6.04
CA THR A 49 22.50 -15.37 7.20
C THR A 49 22.62 -14.60 8.51
N GLU A 50 23.66 -13.80 8.66
CA GLU A 50 23.86 -12.93 9.83
C GLU A 50 22.73 -11.90 9.94
N ILE A 51 22.40 -11.22 8.85
CA ILE A 51 21.29 -10.25 8.79
C ILE A 51 19.95 -10.93 9.14
N ASN A 52 19.68 -12.11 8.60
CA ASN A 52 18.49 -12.89 8.95
C ASN A 52 18.42 -13.22 10.43
N THR A 53 19.56 -13.53 11.05
CA THR A 53 19.64 -13.80 12.49
C THR A 53 19.33 -12.53 13.29
N LEU A 54 19.87 -11.38 12.90
CA LEU A 54 19.55 -10.10 13.54
C LEU A 54 18.06 -9.77 13.45
N ILE A 55 17.43 -9.98 12.29
CA ILE A 55 15.97 -9.78 12.13
C ILE A 55 15.18 -10.73 13.02
N LYS A 56 15.57 -12.00 13.12
CA LYS A 56 14.88 -12.98 13.98
C LYS A 56 14.96 -12.62 15.46
N VAL A 57 16.08 -12.08 15.91
CA VAL A 57 16.30 -11.73 17.33
C VAL A 57 15.69 -10.38 17.71
N TYR A 58 15.83 -9.38 16.85
CA TYR A 58 15.47 -7.99 17.16
C TYR A 58 14.20 -7.48 16.46
N GLY A 59 13.61 -8.29 15.58
CA GLY A 59 12.27 -8.10 15.03
C GLY A 59 12.16 -7.05 13.91
N GLU A 60 10.94 -6.53 13.76
CA GLU A 60 10.52 -5.69 12.63
C GLU A 60 11.28 -4.37 12.52
N ASP A 61 11.75 -3.80 13.62
CA ASP A 61 12.51 -2.54 13.58
C ASP A 61 13.81 -2.67 12.80
N ILE A 62 14.44 -3.85 12.82
CA ILE A 62 15.63 -4.14 12.03
C ILE A 62 15.26 -4.44 10.59
N ARG A 63 14.14 -5.14 10.33
CA ARG A 63 13.65 -5.38 8.96
C ARG A 63 13.33 -4.07 8.24
N LYS A 64 12.58 -3.17 8.88
CA LYS A 64 12.25 -1.84 8.34
C LYS A 64 13.51 -1.03 8.05
N HIS A 65 14.50 -1.07 8.94
CA HIS A 65 15.79 -0.41 8.75
C HIS A 65 16.56 -0.99 7.55
N LEU A 66 16.66 -2.32 7.46
CA LEU A 66 17.30 -3.01 6.34
C LEU A 66 16.66 -2.60 5.00
N PHE A 67 15.34 -2.67 4.89
CA PHE A 67 14.64 -2.30 3.66
C PHE A 67 14.85 -0.84 3.29
N TYR A 68 14.75 0.07 4.25
CA TYR A 68 15.03 1.48 3.99
C TYR A 68 16.46 1.70 3.49
N TYR A 69 17.45 1.10 4.16
CA TYR A 69 18.85 1.24 3.79
C TYR A 69 19.14 0.69 2.38
N LEU A 70 18.64 -0.53 2.08
CA LEU A 70 18.79 -1.14 0.76
C LEU A 70 18.09 -0.31 -0.32
N LEU A 71 16.88 0.18 -0.07
CA LEU A 71 16.16 1.03 -1.03
C LEU A 71 16.90 2.35 -1.30
N VAL A 72 17.50 2.96 -0.29
CA VAL A 72 18.34 4.16 -0.48
C VAL A 72 19.50 3.84 -1.40
N ASP A 73 20.23 2.75 -1.15
CA ASP A 73 21.38 2.37 -1.99
C ASP A 73 20.96 2.00 -3.42
N ILE A 74 19.90 1.21 -3.59
CA ILE A 74 19.37 0.81 -4.90
C ILE A 74 18.86 2.03 -5.66
N SER A 75 18.18 2.98 -5.00
CA SER A 75 17.65 4.19 -5.65
C SER A 75 18.73 5.12 -6.20
N ARG A 76 19.98 5.01 -5.70
CA ARG A 76 21.12 5.78 -6.21
C ARG A 76 21.71 5.18 -7.49
N ASP A 77 21.61 3.85 -7.65
CA ASP A 77 22.18 3.11 -8.76
C ASP A 77 21.29 1.90 -9.10
N LEU A 78 20.36 2.09 -10.05
CA LEU A 78 19.32 1.13 -10.42
C LEU A 78 19.88 -0.07 -11.18
N LYS A 79 20.61 -0.95 -10.48
CA LYS A 79 21.17 -2.20 -10.99
C LYS A 79 20.39 -3.39 -10.45
N SER A 80 19.50 -3.94 -11.28
CA SER A 80 18.65 -5.10 -10.95
C SER A 80 19.44 -6.34 -10.52
N ASN A 81 20.67 -6.52 -11.02
CA ASN A 81 21.53 -7.66 -10.69
C ASN A 81 22.52 -7.36 -9.54
N SER A 82 22.30 -6.29 -8.77
CA SER A 82 23.13 -5.98 -7.61
C SER A 82 22.84 -6.91 -6.44
N LEU A 83 23.85 -7.15 -5.59
CA LEU A 83 23.69 -7.95 -4.38
C LEU A 83 22.67 -7.34 -3.41
N GLN A 84 22.49 -6.02 -3.44
CA GLN A 84 21.50 -5.28 -2.67
C GLN A 84 20.07 -5.64 -3.11
N VAL A 85 19.83 -5.70 -4.43
CA VAL A 85 18.54 -6.14 -4.97
C VAL A 85 18.31 -7.62 -4.63
N THR A 86 19.32 -8.48 -4.81
CA THR A 86 19.22 -9.91 -4.44
C THR A 86 18.92 -10.08 -2.95
N LEU A 87 19.59 -9.31 -2.08
CA LEU A 87 19.34 -9.36 -0.64
C LEU A 87 17.92 -8.89 -0.33
N LEU A 88 17.50 -7.72 -0.83
CA LEU A 88 16.16 -7.18 -0.58
C LEU A 88 15.09 -8.20 -0.98
N THR A 89 15.17 -8.71 -2.20
CA THR A 89 14.21 -9.67 -2.76
C THR A 89 14.21 -11.00 -2.00
N SER A 90 15.36 -11.47 -1.48
CA SER A 90 15.42 -12.68 -0.64
C SER A 90 14.65 -12.55 0.69
N HIS A 91 14.39 -11.32 1.14
CA HIS A 91 13.62 -11.03 2.34
C HIS A 91 12.16 -10.65 2.04
N LEU A 92 11.74 -10.60 0.77
CA LEU A 92 10.35 -10.33 0.41
C LEU A 92 9.51 -11.61 0.54
N SER A 93 8.88 -11.77 1.69
CA SER A 93 7.73 -12.65 1.87
C SER A 93 6.44 -11.83 1.85
N LEU A 94 5.43 -12.29 1.11
CA LEU A 94 4.21 -11.51 0.81
C LEU A 94 3.42 -11.06 2.06
N ASP A 95 3.50 -11.79 3.19
CA ASP A 95 2.72 -11.45 4.39
C ASP A 95 3.33 -10.32 5.23
N GLN A 96 4.40 -10.59 5.99
CA GLN A 96 4.91 -9.65 6.99
C GLN A 96 5.92 -8.64 6.43
N SER A 97 6.59 -9.00 5.33
CA SER A 97 7.66 -8.16 4.77
C SER A 97 7.11 -7.03 3.91
N LEU A 98 5.93 -7.21 3.31
CA LEU A 98 5.30 -6.18 2.48
C LEU A 98 4.92 -4.92 3.27
N ILE A 99 4.43 -5.05 4.50
CA ILE A 99 4.14 -3.91 5.38
C ILE A 99 5.42 -3.14 5.71
N SER A 100 6.48 -3.87 6.08
CA SER A 100 7.79 -3.28 6.37
C SER A 100 8.40 -2.62 5.13
N LEU A 101 8.15 -3.17 3.92
CA LEU A 101 8.54 -2.59 2.65
C LEU A 101 7.77 -1.29 2.36
N CYS A 102 6.44 -1.27 2.54
CA CYS A 102 5.62 -0.07 2.39
C CYS A 102 6.11 1.07 3.30
N HIS A 103 6.43 0.74 4.55
CA HIS A 103 7.01 1.71 5.49
C HIS A 103 8.36 2.25 4.99
N ALA A 104 9.24 1.39 4.49
CA ALA A 104 10.53 1.80 3.93
C ALA A 104 10.38 2.71 2.71
N PHE A 105 9.45 2.41 1.80
CA PHE A 105 9.09 3.28 0.68
C PHE A 105 8.55 4.64 1.14
N GLY A 106 7.68 4.66 2.15
CA GLY A 106 7.16 5.90 2.73
C GLY A 106 8.28 6.82 3.23
N LEU A 107 9.25 6.26 3.97
CA LEU A 107 10.43 7.02 4.42
C LEU A 107 11.29 7.49 3.25
N LEU A 108 11.63 6.60 2.32
CA LEU A 108 12.45 6.92 1.16
C LEU A 108 11.86 8.07 0.34
N CYS A 109 10.57 7.99 0.02
CA CYS A 109 9.87 8.96 -0.82
C CYS A 109 9.62 10.30 -0.13
N THR A 110 9.59 10.32 1.20
CA THR A 110 9.51 11.56 1.97
C THR A 110 10.85 12.31 1.91
N HIS A 111 11.97 11.59 1.92
CA HIS A 111 13.31 12.18 1.94
C HIS A 111 13.94 12.39 0.56
N ASN A 112 13.50 11.65 -0.45
CA ASN A 112 14.05 11.72 -1.81
C ASN A 112 12.91 11.90 -2.82
N THR A 113 12.73 13.14 -3.26
CA THR A 113 11.61 13.53 -4.11
C THR A 113 11.86 13.30 -5.60
N SER A 114 13.10 13.01 -6.01
CA SER A 114 13.50 12.81 -7.41
C SER A 114 13.46 11.35 -7.85
N ILE A 115 12.91 10.45 -7.04
CA ILE A 115 12.84 9.03 -7.36
C ILE A 115 11.87 8.80 -8.52
N ASP A 116 12.32 7.99 -9.48
CA ASP A 116 11.45 7.34 -10.46
C ASP A 116 10.95 6.02 -9.86
N LEU A 117 9.68 5.99 -9.46
CA LEU A 117 9.07 4.83 -8.82
C LEU A 117 8.94 3.65 -9.77
N ASP A 118 8.62 3.88 -11.04
CA ASP A 118 8.39 2.78 -11.98
C ASP A 118 9.73 2.11 -12.33
N ALA A 119 10.79 2.91 -12.53
CA ALA A 119 12.14 2.38 -12.72
C ALA A 119 12.63 1.61 -11.48
N LEU A 120 12.36 2.11 -10.27
CA LEU A 120 12.70 1.41 -9.03
C LEU A 120 11.91 0.10 -8.87
N PHE A 121 10.60 0.11 -9.14
CA PHE A 121 9.77 -1.10 -9.08
C PHE A 121 10.21 -2.14 -10.12
N ALA A 122 10.56 -1.71 -11.33
CA ALA A 122 11.12 -2.57 -12.36
C ALA A 122 12.48 -3.15 -11.95
N CYS A 123 13.36 -2.33 -11.37
CA CYS A 123 14.66 -2.77 -10.84
C CYS A 123 14.51 -3.85 -9.76
N LEU A 124 13.49 -3.74 -8.92
CA LEU A 124 13.19 -4.70 -7.85
C LEU A 124 12.42 -5.94 -8.33
N GLY A 125 11.95 -5.96 -9.58
CA GLY A 125 11.13 -7.05 -10.11
C GLY A 125 9.79 -7.21 -9.39
N LEU A 126 9.20 -6.12 -8.90
CA LEU A 126 7.93 -6.18 -8.18
C LEU A 126 6.78 -6.55 -9.11
N ASP A 127 5.92 -7.46 -8.64
CA ASP A 127 4.70 -7.85 -9.32
C ASP A 127 3.61 -6.76 -9.22
N TYR A 128 2.56 -6.88 -10.05
CA TYR A 128 1.45 -5.91 -10.08
C TYR A 128 0.79 -5.73 -8.71
N PHE A 129 0.72 -6.81 -7.92
CA PHE A 129 0.17 -6.78 -6.58
C PHE A 129 0.99 -5.87 -5.65
N SER A 130 2.30 -6.13 -5.53
CA SER A 130 3.21 -5.35 -4.68
C SER A 130 3.26 -3.89 -5.10
N LYS A 131 3.29 -3.63 -6.42
CA LYS A 131 3.25 -2.26 -6.97
C LYS A 131 1.99 -1.51 -6.56
N THR A 132 0.82 -2.16 -6.65
CA THR A 132 -0.47 -1.54 -6.27
C THR A 132 -0.49 -1.20 -4.78
N VAL A 133 -0.11 -2.16 -3.94
CA VAL A 133 -0.04 -2.00 -2.48
C VAL A 133 0.88 -0.86 -2.07
N ILE A 134 2.11 -0.85 -2.58
CA ILE A 134 3.11 0.16 -2.21
C ILE A 134 2.64 1.53 -2.67
N SER A 135 2.05 1.62 -3.88
CA SER A 135 1.51 2.88 -4.41
C SER A 135 0.45 3.49 -3.51
N VAL A 136 -0.51 2.69 -3.03
CA VAL A 136 -1.55 3.19 -2.10
C VAL A 136 -0.93 3.69 -0.79
N SER A 137 0.08 2.98 -0.26
CA SER A 137 0.75 3.40 0.97
C SER A 137 1.42 4.79 0.88
N LEU A 138 1.70 5.26 -0.34
CA LEU A 138 2.32 6.54 -0.60
C LEU A 138 1.33 7.71 -0.71
N PHE A 139 0.02 7.48 -0.88
CA PHE A 139 -0.95 8.55 -1.17
C PHE A 139 -0.99 9.67 -0.12
N ARG A 140 -0.78 9.34 1.16
CA ARG A 140 -0.95 10.30 2.28
C ARG A 140 0.32 11.04 2.67
N ASN A 141 1.49 10.45 2.42
CA ASN A 141 2.76 10.92 2.96
C ASN A 141 3.74 11.39 1.88
N ALA A 142 3.46 11.08 0.61
CA ALA A 142 4.32 11.46 -0.49
C ALA A 142 4.12 12.93 -0.88
N ASN A 143 5.21 13.54 -1.35
CA ASN A 143 5.12 14.82 -2.07
C ASN A 143 4.31 14.66 -3.38
N ARG A 144 3.88 15.77 -3.97
CA ARG A 144 3.05 15.78 -5.19
C ARG A 144 3.63 14.99 -6.36
N GLN A 145 4.95 15.03 -6.57
CA GLN A 145 5.58 14.32 -7.68
C GLN A 145 5.50 12.80 -7.50
N ILE A 146 5.89 12.31 -6.33
CA ILE A 146 5.82 10.87 -6.00
C ILE A 146 4.36 10.41 -5.95
N TYR A 147 3.46 11.22 -5.37
CA TYR A 147 2.02 10.97 -5.37
C TYR A 147 1.48 10.73 -6.78
N ASN A 148 1.83 11.59 -7.74
CA ASN A 148 1.37 11.45 -9.12
C ASN A 148 1.89 10.15 -9.79
N GLN A 149 3.15 9.78 -9.51
CA GLN A 149 3.72 8.53 -9.99
C GLN A 149 3.00 7.32 -9.39
N ALA A 150 2.81 7.29 -8.06
CA ALA A 150 2.09 6.23 -7.37
C ALA A 150 0.64 6.11 -7.87
N MET A 151 -0.06 7.23 -8.07
CA MET A 151 -1.41 7.24 -8.64
C MET A 151 -1.44 6.63 -10.04
N THR A 152 -0.45 6.96 -10.88
CA THR A 152 -0.35 6.41 -12.24
C THR A 152 -0.15 4.91 -12.21
N ILE A 153 0.82 4.44 -11.40
CA ILE A 153 1.11 3.01 -11.24
C ILE A 153 -0.11 2.27 -10.70
N PHE A 154 -0.79 2.79 -9.67
CA PHE A 154 -2.01 2.21 -9.14
C PHE A 154 -3.09 2.05 -10.21
N ARG A 155 -3.34 3.08 -11.03
CA ARG A 155 -4.36 3.01 -12.10
C ARG A 155 -4.00 1.99 -13.18
N THR A 156 -2.73 1.88 -13.54
CA THR A 156 -2.27 0.93 -14.56
C THR A 156 -2.30 -0.52 -14.05
N ASP A 157 -1.80 -0.76 -12.84
CA ASP A 157 -1.57 -2.12 -12.34
C ASP A 157 -2.77 -2.70 -11.58
N SER A 158 -3.65 -1.87 -11.00
CA SER A 158 -4.83 -2.36 -10.27
C SER A 158 -5.75 -3.23 -11.13
N THR A 159 -5.94 -2.91 -12.41
CA THR A 159 -6.74 -3.75 -13.33
C THR A 159 -6.11 -5.14 -13.51
N ARG A 160 -4.80 -5.20 -13.71
CA ARG A 160 -4.09 -6.50 -13.84
C ARG A 160 -4.14 -7.29 -12.54
N THR A 161 -4.04 -6.62 -11.40
CA THR A 161 -4.19 -7.28 -10.10
C THR A 161 -5.62 -7.81 -9.92
N LYS A 162 -6.66 -7.07 -10.31
CA LYS A 162 -8.05 -7.58 -10.29
C LYS A 162 -8.19 -8.86 -11.11
N ASP A 163 -7.63 -8.89 -12.31
CA ASP A 163 -7.69 -10.08 -13.19
C ASP A 163 -7.02 -11.29 -12.54
N ILE A 164 -5.85 -11.09 -11.92
CA ILE A 164 -5.14 -12.16 -11.20
C ILE A 164 -5.98 -12.67 -10.03
N LEU A 165 -6.51 -11.79 -9.19
CA LEU A 165 -7.27 -12.15 -7.99
C LEU A 165 -8.62 -12.82 -8.30
N THR A 166 -9.22 -12.50 -9.45
CA THR A 166 -10.44 -13.16 -9.91
C THR A 166 -10.17 -14.61 -10.29
N ASN A 167 -9.04 -14.85 -10.95
CA ASN A 167 -8.71 -16.14 -11.56
C ASN A 167 -7.85 -17.07 -10.68
N THR A 168 -7.36 -16.58 -9.54
CA THR A 168 -6.46 -17.34 -8.66
C THR A 168 -6.96 -17.38 -7.22
N THR A 169 -6.55 -18.40 -6.47
CA THR A 169 -6.77 -18.45 -5.02
C THR A 169 -5.52 -17.93 -4.33
N ILE A 170 -5.67 -16.81 -3.62
CA ILE A 170 -4.60 -16.20 -2.83
C ILE A 170 -4.86 -16.36 -1.31
N PRO A 171 -3.83 -16.18 -0.46
CA PRO A 171 -4.01 -16.07 0.98
C PRO A 171 -5.02 -15.00 1.37
N SER A 172 -5.90 -15.30 2.33
CA SER A 172 -6.95 -14.38 2.78
C SER A 172 -6.39 -13.06 3.32
N SER A 173 -5.23 -13.09 3.98
CA SER A 173 -4.51 -11.91 4.48
C SER A 173 -4.25 -10.90 3.35
N LEU A 174 -3.76 -11.38 2.22
CA LEU A 174 -3.44 -10.55 1.05
C LEU A 174 -4.68 -10.02 0.36
N ALA A 175 -5.76 -10.83 0.28
CA ALA A 175 -7.02 -10.41 -0.30
C ALA A 175 -7.66 -9.27 0.50
N LEU A 176 -7.67 -9.40 1.83
CA LEU A 176 -8.18 -8.37 2.73
C LEU A 176 -7.36 -7.08 2.62
N TYR A 177 -6.04 -7.20 2.58
CA TYR A 177 -5.16 -6.04 2.43
C TYR A 177 -5.39 -5.31 1.09
N PHE A 178 -5.76 -6.04 0.05
CA PHE A 178 -6.11 -5.45 -1.24
C PHE A 178 -7.46 -4.72 -1.24
N ILE A 179 -8.45 -5.25 -0.51
CA ILE A 179 -9.73 -4.57 -0.28
C ILE A 179 -9.48 -3.25 0.46
N ASP A 180 -8.63 -3.26 1.49
CA ASP A 180 -8.23 -2.05 2.21
C ASP A 180 -7.54 -1.04 1.28
N CYS A 181 -6.70 -1.50 0.35
CA CYS A 181 -6.06 -0.63 -0.64
C CYS A 181 -7.08 0.12 -1.51
N PHE A 182 -8.14 -0.55 -1.98
CA PHE A 182 -9.21 0.13 -2.70
C PHE A 182 -10.02 1.07 -1.82
N ALA A 183 -10.31 0.69 -0.57
CA ALA A 183 -11.00 1.56 0.37
C ALA A 183 -10.23 2.88 0.57
N ILE A 184 -8.92 2.79 0.75
CA ILE A 184 -8.04 3.97 0.88
C ILE A 184 -8.03 4.77 -0.42
N ALA A 185 -7.85 4.12 -1.58
CA ALA A 185 -7.79 4.80 -2.87
C ALA A 185 -9.09 5.56 -3.21
N ILE A 186 -10.24 4.99 -2.84
CA ILE A 186 -11.57 5.59 -3.01
C ILE A 186 -11.75 6.76 -2.04
N ASN A 187 -11.45 6.56 -0.75
CA ASN A 187 -11.58 7.59 0.27
C ASN A 187 -10.71 8.81 -0.03
N ASP A 188 -9.50 8.57 -0.52
CA ASP A 188 -8.54 9.61 -0.88
C ASP A 188 -8.81 10.19 -2.30
N LYS A 189 -9.92 9.78 -2.95
CA LYS A 189 -10.39 10.24 -4.28
C LYS A 189 -9.38 10.03 -5.41
N VAL A 190 -8.51 9.04 -5.26
CA VAL A 190 -7.52 8.65 -6.27
C VAL A 190 -8.15 7.71 -7.30
N TYR A 191 -9.12 6.92 -6.84
CA TYR A 191 -9.86 5.94 -7.61
C TYR A 191 -11.36 6.21 -7.52
N GLU A 192 -12.00 6.39 -8.67
CA GLU A 192 -13.46 6.46 -8.78
C GLU A 192 -13.96 5.09 -9.25
N PRO A 193 -14.64 4.32 -8.39
CA PRO A 193 -15.05 2.96 -8.72
C PRO A 193 -16.29 2.98 -9.61
N THR A 194 -16.32 2.10 -10.61
CA THR A 194 -17.55 1.79 -11.36
C THR A 194 -18.45 0.83 -10.57
N SER A 195 -19.71 0.69 -10.98
CA SER A 195 -20.63 -0.35 -10.46
C SER A 195 -20.00 -1.74 -10.50
N LYS A 196 -19.38 -2.11 -11.63
CA LYS A 196 -18.65 -3.38 -11.79
C LYS A 196 -17.48 -3.55 -10.83
N ASP A 197 -16.76 -2.47 -10.53
CA ASP A 197 -15.65 -2.53 -9.57
C ASP A 197 -16.16 -2.81 -8.16
N LEU A 198 -17.25 -2.15 -7.76
CA LEU A 198 -17.87 -2.33 -6.45
C LEU A 198 -18.42 -3.75 -6.29
N GLU A 199 -19.10 -4.27 -7.31
CA GLU A 199 -19.56 -5.68 -7.35
C GLU A 199 -18.40 -6.66 -7.21
N TRP A 200 -17.30 -6.40 -7.93
CA TRP A 200 -16.10 -7.23 -7.86
C TRP A 200 -15.46 -7.19 -6.46
N ILE A 201 -15.29 -6.00 -5.86
CA ILE A 201 -14.76 -5.84 -4.49
C ILE A 201 -15.64 -6.60 -3.48
N LEU A 202 -16.96 -6.45 -3.58
CA LEU A 202 -17.91 -7.12 -2.69
C LEU A 202 -17.89 -8.64 -2.86
N THR A 203 -17.71 -9.13 -4.09
CA THR A 203 -17.56 -10.56 -4.38
C THR A 203 -16.27 -11.11 -3.76
N LEU A 204 -15.18 -10.37 -3.88
CA LEU A 204 -13.90 -10.72 -3.25
C LEU A 204 -14.03 -10.72 -1.72
N ALA A 205 -14.68 -9.73 -1.13
CA ALA A 205 -14.92 -9.64 0.31
C ALA A 205 -15.78 -10.80 0.84
N LYS A 206 -16.79 -11.25 0.08
CA LYS A 206 -17.57 -12.45 0.42
C LYS A 206 -16.75 -13.74 0.38
N ARG A 207 -15.82 -13.84 -0.58
CA ARG A 207 -14.91 -14.99 -0.71
C ARG A 207 -13.88 -15.04 0.42
N TYR A 208 -13.47 -13.88 0.92
CA TYR A 208 -12.48 -13.71 1.98
C TYR A 208 -13.04 -12.85 3.12
N PRO A 209 -13.94 -13.41 3.95
CA PRO A 209 -14.60 -12.64 4.99
C PRO A 209 -13.60 -12.09 6.01
N SER A 210 -13.70 -10.79 6.26
CA SER A 210 -12.99 -10.10 7.34
C SER A 210 -13.73 -10.30 8.67
N VAL A 211 -13.02 -10.15 9.78
CA VAL A 211 -13.68 -9.98 11.10
C VAL A 211 -14.26 -8.57 11.24
N ASN A 212 -13.84 -7.63 10.37
CA ASN A 212 -14.18 -6.22 10.42
C ASN A 212 -14.85 -5.79 9.09
N ASP A 213 -16.18 -5.70 9.08
CA ASP A 213 -17.00 -5.41 7.89
C ASP A 213 -17.14 -3.91 7.58
N THR A 214 -16.30 -3.05 8.19
CA THR A 214 -16.47 -1.59 8.12
C THR A 214 -16.56 -1.07 6.69
N TYR A 215 -15.72 -1.59 5.78
CA TYR A 215 -15.69 -1.14 4.38
C TYR A 215 -16.74 -1.82 3.49
N ILE A 216 -17.24 -3.01 3.87
CA ILE A 216 -18.24 -3.73 3.07
C ILE A 216 -19.54 -2.94 2.99
N ASN A 217 -20.01 -2.41 4.13
CA ASN A 217 -21.21 -1.59 4.17
C ASN A 217 -21.06 -0.30 3.34
N VAL A 218 -19.88 0.31 3.34
CA VAL A 218 -19.58 1.49 2.53
C VAL A 218 -19.64 1.14 1.04
N PHE A 219 -19.01 0.04 0.62
CA PHE A 219 -19.05 -0.38 -0.78
C PHE A 219 -20.46 -0.78 -1.24
N GLN A 220 -21.26 -1.41 -0.37
CA GLN A 220 -22.67 -1.71 -0.67
C GLN A 220 -23.49 -0.43 -0.88
N ALA A 221 -23.34 0.56 0.01
CA ALA A 221 -24.02 1.84 -0.14
C ALA A 221 -23.60 2.57 -1.43
N MET A 222 -22.30 2.57 -1.75
CA MET A 222 -21.80 3.14 -3.00
C MET A 222 -22.34 2.44 -4.24
N LEU A 223 -22.50 1.11 -4.19
CA LEU A 223 -23.04 0.34 -5.32
C LEU A 223 -24.51 0.70 -5.56
N LEU A 224 -25.31 0.79 -4.49
CA LEU A 224 -26.70 1.20 -4.58
C LEU A 224 -26.83 2.62 -5.16
N GLU A 225 -25.98 3.56 -4.73
CA GLU A 225 -25.95 4.92 -5.28
C GLU A 225 -25.55 4.93 -6.77
N SER A 226 -24.60 4.07 -7.16
CA SER A 226 -24.18 3.94 -8.56
C SER A 226 -25.31 3.43 -9.45
N ILE A 227 -26.03 2.39 -9.03
CA ILE A 227 -27.16 1.81 -9.77
C ILE A 227 -28.27 2.85 -9.93
N GLN A 228 -28.63 3.55 -8.85
CA GLN A 228 -29.65 4.61 -8.90
C GLN A 228 -29.25 5.73 -9.87
N LYS A 229 -27.97 6.14 -9.89
CA LYS A 229 -27.49 7.15 -10.86
C LYS A 229 -27.56 6.65 -12.31
N GLU A 230 -27.22 5.40 -12.57
CA GLU A 230 -27.30 4.80 -13.90
C GLU A 230 -28.76 4.74 -14.40
N GLU A 231 -29.70 4.30 -13.56
CA GLU A 231 -31.14 4.28 -13.86
C GLU A 231 -31.70 5.67 -14.15
N VAL A 232 -31.39 6.66 -13.29
CA VAL A 232 -31.84 8.05 -13.48
C VAL A 232 -31.26 8.64 -14.77
N ASN A 233 -29.99 8.36 -15.08
CA ASN A 233 -29.37 8.82 -16.33
C ASN A 233 -29.99 8.15 -17.56
N TYR A 234 -30.29 6.85 -17.49
CA TYR A 234 -30.99 6.14 -18.55
C TYR A 234 -32.36 6.78 -18.81
N LEU A 235 -33.20 6.91 -17.78
CA LEU A 235 -34.52 7.54 -17.89
C LEU A 235 -34.42 8.96 -18.47
N ARG A 236 -33.46 9.76 -18.01
CA ARG A 236 -33.22 11.12 -18.52
C ARG A 236 -32.83 11.15 -19.99
N ASN A 237 -31.92 10.27 -20.40
CA ASN A 237 -31.46 10.19 -21.79
C ASN A 237 -32.58 9.72 -22.72
N THR A 238 -33.39 8.77 -22.27
CA THR A 238 -34.53 8.29 -23.04
C THR A 238 -35.61 9.37 -23.17
N LEU A 239 -35.90 10.11 -22.10
CA LEU A 239 -36.78 11.30 -22.16
C LEU A 239 -36.28 12.38 -23.14
N MET A 240 -34.96 12.63 -23.17
CA MET A 240 -34.36 13.60 -24.10
C MET A 240 -34.45 13.12 -25.56
N MET A 241 -34.24 11.82 -25.81
CA MET A 241 -34.46 11.20 -27.12
C MET A 241 -35.93 11.34 -27.55
N CYS A 242 -36.88 11.06 -26.67
CA CYS A 242 -38.31 11.21 -26.97
C CYS A 242 -38.67 12.66 -27.33
N LYS A 243 -38.13 13.63 -26.58
CA LYS A 243 -38.30 15.06 -26.86
C LYS A 243 -37.70 15.47 -28.22
N SER A 244 -36.57 14.88 -28.61
CA SER A 244 -35.92 15.16 -29.90
C SER A 244 -36.65 14.54 -31.10
N GLN A 245 -37.43 13.48 -30.87
CA GLN A 245 -38.20 12.79 -31.91
C GLN A 245 -39.62 13.36 -32.11
N SER A 246 -39.98 14.45 -31.41
CA SER A 246 -41.31 15.09 -31.51
C SER A 246 -42.47 14.11 -31.31
N LEU A 247 -42.31 13.16 -30.38
CA LEU A 247 -43.40 12.28 -29.95
C LEU A 247 -44.55 13.10 -29.37
N SER A 248 -45.78 12.67 -29.63
CA SER A 248 -46.96 13.30 -29.03
C SER A 248 -46.93 13.14 -27.51
N ALA A 249 -47.63 14.01 -26.78
CA ALA A 249 -47.71 13.92 -25.32
C ALA A 249 -48.26 12.56 -24.84
N GLU A 250 -49.14 11.96 -25.64
CA GLU A 250 -49.78 10.68 -25.35
C GLU A 250 -48.83 9.50 -25.58
N ASP A 251 -48.03 9.54 -26.66
CA ASP A 251 -47.02 8.52 -26.93
C ASP A 251 -45.86 8.60 -25.93
N THR A 252 -45.52 9.82 -25.50
CA THR A 252 -44.53 10.03 -24.43
C THR A 252 -45.04 9.46 -23.10
N ALA A 253 -46.32 9.64 -22.77
CA ALA A 253 -46.91 9.09 -21.54
C ALA A 253 -46.94 7.55 -21.54
N ARG A 254 -47.40 6.91 -22.62
CA ARG A 254 -47.42 5.44 -22.75
C ARG A 254 -46.01 4.85 -22.71
N PHE A 255 -45.04 5.54 -23.31
CA PHE A 255 -43.65 5.10 -23.29
C PHE A 255 -43.02 5.22 -21.89
N ILE A 256 -43.34 6.28 -21.13
CA ILE A 256 -42.94 6.42 -19.72
C ILE A 256 -43.60 5.34 -18.85
N GLU A 257 -44.90 5.07 -19.03
CA GLU A 257 -45.59 3.98 -18.32
C GLU A 257 -44.93 2.63 -18.59
N HIS A 258 -44.61 2.33 -19.86
CA HIS A 258 -43.93 1.09 -20.22
C HIS A 258 -42.52 0.98 -19.60
N LEU A 259 -41.77 2.09 -19.54
CA LEU A 259 -40.45 2.16 -18.89
C LEU A 259 -40.51 1.92 -17.38
N VAL A 260 -41.56 2.41 -16.71
CA VAL A 260 -41.79 2.22 -15.27
C VAL A 260 -42.27 0.80 -14.96
N GLU A 261 -42.90 0.11 -15.91
CA GLU A 261 -43.33 -1.29 -15.73
C GLU A 261 -42.22 -2.32 -16.03
N THR A 262 -41.18 -1.93 -16.80
CA THR A 262 -40.09 -2.83 -17.19
C THR A 262 -38.85 -2.76 -16.29
N HIS A 263 -38.79 -1.79 -15.38
CA HIS A 263 -37.72 -1.59 -14.40
C HIS A 263 -38.29 -1.44 -12.99
#